data_AF-D3SBF7-F1
#
_entry.id   AF-D3SBF7-F1
#
_cell.length_a   1.000
_cell.length_b   1.000
_cell.length_c   1.000
_cell.angle_alpha   90.00
_cell.angle_beta   90.00
_cell.angle_gamma   90.00
#
_symmetry.space_group_name_H-M   'P 1'
#
loop_
_entity.id
_entity.type
_entity.pdbx_description
1 polymer ?
#
loop_
_entity_poly.entity_id
_entity_poly.type
_entity_poly.pdbx_seq_one_letter_code
_entity_poly.pdbx_strand_id
1 'polypeptide(L)' 'MEATLKDGILTLKIDKKTAESIAENITELEGEISNGARALGSVLQQGVYELENEFRQPPHAFDEHAPKQPSIED' A
#
# COMPACT_ATOMS: atom_id res chain seq x y z
N MET A 1 -17.27 -2.79 2.69
CA MET A 1 -16.83 -1.63 3.48
C MET A 1 -17.67 -1.54 4.75
N GLU A 2 -17.02 -1.41 5.89
CA GLU A 2 -17.66 -1.15 7.19
C GLU A 2 -17.10 0.14 7.77
N ALA A 3 -17.95 0.94 8.42
CA ALA A 3 -17.56 2.18 9.08
C ALA A 3 -18.09 2.18 10.51
N THR A 4 -17.23 2.51 11.47
CA THR A 4 -17.62 2.66 12.88
C THR A 4 -17.13 4.02 13.37
N LEU A 5 -18.04 4.81 13.94
CA LEU A 5 -17.71 6.09 14.58
C LEU A 5 -17.82 5.92 16.09
N LYS A 6 -16.72 6.14 16.81
CA LYS A 6 -16.68 6.09 18.27
C LYS A 6 -15.79 7.20 18.81
N ASP A 7 -16.30 7.99 19.75
CA ASP A 7 -15.55 9.07 20.42
C ASP A 7 -14.87 10.05 19.43
N GLY A 8 -15.53 10.35 18.31
CA GLY A 8 -15.00 11.21 17.25
C GLY A 8 -13.97 10.56 16.32
N ILE A 9 -13.65 9.27 16.53
CA ILE A 9 -12.75 8.49 15.69
C ILE A 9 -13.57 7.65 14.71
N LEU A 10 -13.33 7.85 13.42
CA LEU A 10 -13.89 7.02 12.36
C LEU A 10 -12.91 5.88 12.03
N THR A 11 -13.34 4.64 12.26
CA THR A 11 -12.64 3.44 11.79
C THR A 11 -13.31 2.92 10.53
N LEU A 12 -12.53 2.79 9.46
CA LEU A 12 -12.96 2.23 8.18
C LEU A 12 -12.29 0.87 7.97
N LYS A 13 -13.10 -0.15 7.66
CA LYS A 13 -12.62 -1.42 7.12
C LYS A 13 -13.03 -1.52 5.66
N ILE A 14 -12.03 -1.59 4.80
CA ILE A 14 -12.18 -1.66 3.35
C ILE A 14 -11.26 -2.76 2.83
N ASP A 15 -11.67 -3.43 1.76
CA ASP A 15 -10.79 -4.36 1.06
C ASP A 15 -9.76 -3.60 0.22
N LYS A 16 -8.65 -4.28 -0.11
CA LYS A 16 -7.53 -3.72 -0.86
C LYS A 16 -7.98 -3.07 -2.17
N LYS A 17 -8.77 -3.78 -2.97
CA LYS A 17 -9.22 -3.31 -4.29
C LYS A 17 -10.01 -2.01 -4.19
N THR A 18 -10.89 -1.92 -3.20
CA THR A 18 -11.64 -0.69 -2.93
C THR A 18 -10.74 0.45 -2.47
N ALA A 19 -9.75 0.17 -1.60
CA ALA A 19 -8.79 1.17 -1.13
C ALA A 19 -7.95 1.76 -2.29
N GLU A 20 -7.45 0.90 -3.16
CA GLU A 20 -6.66 1.23 -4.35
C GLU A 20 -7.46 2.13 -5.30
N SER A 21 -8.68 1.73 -5.64
CA SER A 21 -9.55 2.53 -6.52
C SER A 21 -9.88 3.91 -5.94
N ILE A 22 -10.09 4.03 -4.62
CA ILE A 22 -10.34 5.34 -3.99
C ILE A 22 -9.09 6.22 -4.07
N ALA A 23 -7.91 5.66 -3.80
CA ALA A 23 -6.66 6.41 -3.84
C ALA A 23 -6.34 6.92 -5.26
N GLU A 24 -6.53 6.08 -6.28
CA GLU A 24 -6.34 6.45 -7.69
C GLU A 24 -7.29 7.59 -8.09
N ASN A 25 -8.59 7.42 -7.84
CA ASN A 25 -9.60 8.43 -8.17
C ASN A 25 -9.33 9.78 -7.48
N ILE A 26 -8.86 9.79 -6.22
CA ILE A 26 -8.50 11.04 -5.53
C ILE A 26 -7.28 11.72 -6.19
N THR A 27 -6.36 10.93 -6.73
CA THR A 27 -5.12 11.42 -7.35
C THR A 27 -5.35 11.93 -8.77
N GLU A 28 -6.26 11.30 -9.51
CA GLU A 28 -6.61 11.63 -10.90
C GLU A 28 -7.63 12.76 -11.04
N LEU A 29 -8.26 13.18 -9.94
CA LEU A 29 -9.23 14.27 -9.97
C LEU A 29 -8.55 15.62 -10.29
N GLU A 30 -8.83 16.13 -11.49
CA GLU A 30 -8.47 17.49 -11.89
C GLU A 30 -9.43 18.50 -11.22
N GLY A 31 -8.94 19.25 -10.24
CA GLY A 31 -9.71 20.32 -9.60
C GLY A 31 -9.33 20.63 -8.15
N GLU A 32 -10.14 21.46 -7.50
CA GLU A 32 -10.00 21.77 -6.07
C GLU A 32 -10.52 20.62 -5.22
N ILE A 33 -9.59 19.81 -4.72
CA ILE A 33 -9.82 18.83 -3.67
C ILE A 33 -9.45 19.43 -2.32
N SER A 34 -10.24 19.11 -1.29
CA SER A 34 -9.89 19.47 0.09
C SER A 34 -8.61 18.76 0.55
N ASN A 35 -7.77 19.44 1.34
CA ASN A 35 -6.55 18.84 1.89
C ASN A 35 -6.84 17.54 2.67
N GLY A 36 -8.02 17.42 3.30
CA GLY A 36 -8.44 16.19 4.00
C GLY A 36 -8.62 15.01 3.06
N ALA A 37 -9.20 15.22 1.86
CA ALA A 37 -9.34 14.15 0.87
C ALA A 37 -7.98 13.74 0.28
N ARG A 38 -7.05 14.68 0.05
CA ARG A 38 -5.66 14.34 -0.35
C ARG A 38 -4.96 13.50 0.71
N ALA A 39 -5.09 13.89 1.98
CA ALA A 39 -4.49 13.16 3.09
C ALA A 39 -5.07 11.73 3.19
N LEU A 40 -6.38 11.58 3.01
CA LEU A 40 -7.03 10.27 2.98
C LEU A 40 -6.50 9.41 1.83
N GLY A 41 -6.41 9.95 0.62
CA GLY A 41 -5.85 9.25 -0.55
C GLY A 41 -4.42 8.77 -0.30
N SER A 42 -3.57 9.62 0.28
CA SER A 42 -2.18 9.26 0.63
C SER A 42 -2.10 8.11 1.64
N VAL A 43 -2.93 8.12 2.69
CA VAL A 43 -2.95 7.03 3.70
C VAL A 43 -3.45 5.72 3.09
N LEU A 44 -4.46 5.79 2.20
CA LEU A 44 -4.97 4.62 1.49
C LEU A 44 -3.91 4.01 0.58
N GLN A 45 -3.19 4.84 -0.18
CA GLN A 45 -2.13 4.39 -1.08
C GLN A 45 -0.98 3.72 -0.32
N GLN A 46 -0.58 4.29 0.83
CA GLN A 46 0.40 3.66 1.71
C GLN A 46 -0.09 2.29 2.21
N GLY A 47 -1.33 2.20 2.68
CA GLY A 47 -1.89 0.94 3.15
C GLY A 47 -1.95 -0.13 2.05
N VAL A 48 -2.32 0.26 0.82
CA VAL A 48 -2.29 -0.65 -0.35
C VAL A 48 -0.86 -1.13 -0.61
N TYR A 49 0.12 -0.22 -0.61
CA TYR A 49 1.53 -0.58 -0.82
C TYR A 49 2.03 -1.55 0.27
N GLU A 50 1.68 -1.32 1.54
CA GLU A 50 2.04 -2.21 2.64
C GLU A 50 1.40 -3.60 2.51
N LEU A 51 0.15 -3.68 2.00
CA LEU A 51 -0.51 -4.95 1.71
C LEU A 51 0.11 -5.69 0.49
N GLU A 52 0.70 -4.95 -0.45
CA GLU A 52 1.44 -5.53 -1.57
C GLU A 52 2.85 -5.97 -1.19
N ASN A 53 3.44 -5.31 -0.20
CA ASN A 53 4.76 -5.59 0.30
C ASN A 53 4.73 -6.80 1.24
N GLU A 54 4.24 -7.93 0.74
CA GLU A 54 4.64 -9.23 1.25
C GLU A 54 6.14 -9.35 0.96
N PHE A 55 6.97 -9.09 1.96
CA PHE A 55 8.41 -9.34 1.89
C PHE A 55 8.62 -10.79 1.43
N ARG A 56 8.86 -10.97 0.13
CA ARG A 56 9.26 -12.25 -0.44
C ARG A 56 10.73 -12.38 -0.09
N GLN A 57 11.05 -13.15 0.96
CA GLN A 57 12.40 -13.66 1.07
C GLN A 57 12.74 -14.29 -0.28
N PRO A 58 13.83 -13.85 -0.95
CA PRO A 58 14.27 -14.54 -2.14
C PRO A 58 14.43 -16.02 -1.78
N PRO A 59 13.85 -16.96 -2.54
CA PRO A 59 14.20 -18.36 -2.33
C PRO A 59 15.72 -18.44 -2.40
N HIS A 60 16.32 -18.99 -1.34
CA HIS A 60 17.77 -19.13 -1.17
C HIS A 60 18.59 -17.91 -0.72
N ALA A 61 17.99 -16.81 -0.27
CA ALA A 61 18.76 -15.66 0.25
C ALA A 61 19.75 -16.01 1.39
N PHE A 62 19.48 -17.11 2.11
CA PHE A 62 20.30 -17.61 3.22
C PHE A 62 20.62 -19.11 3.11
N ASP A 63 20.44 -19.71 1.93
CA ASP A 63 20.73 -21.13 1.70
C ASP A 63 22.22 -21.30 1.36
N GLU A 64 22.97 -21.95 2.26
CA GLU A 64 24.41 -22.19 2.12
C GLU A 64 24.75 -23.07 0.89
N HIS A 65 23.77 -23.82 0.37
CA HIS A 65 23.93 -24.72 -0.77
C HIS A 65 23.40 -24.16 -2.09
N ALA A 66 22.80 -22.97 -2.08
CA ALA A 66 22.32 -22.37 -3.30
C ALA A 66 23.47 -21.86 -4.18
N PRO A 67 23.35 -21.99 -5.52
CA PRO A 67 24.37 -21.49 -6.42
C PRO A 67 24.46 -19.97 -6.25
N LYS A 68 25.56 -19.50 -5.67
CA LYS A 68 25.88 -18.07 -5.61
C LYS A 68 25.86 -17.56 -7.06
N GLN A 69 25.01 -16.56 -7.34
CA GLN A 69 25.08 -15.89 -8.64
C GLN A 69 26.53 -15.43 -8.83
N PRO A 70 27.14 -15.69 -10.00
CA PRO A 70 28.47 -15.17 -10.27
C PRO A 70 28.40 -13.66 -10.17
N SER A 71 29.19 -13.08 -9.26
CA SER A 71 29.40 -11.64 -9.20
C SER A 71 30.02 -11.22 -10.52
N ILE A 72 29.25 -10.53 -11.36
CA ILE A 72 29.83 -9.81 -12.49
C ILE A 72 30.59 -8.64 -11.86
N GLU A 73 31.90 -8.78 -11.72
CA GLU A 73 32.79 -7.62 -11.71
C GLU A 73 33.01 -7.22 -13.16
N ASP A 74 32.44 -6.07 -13.55
CA ASP A 74 33.02 -5.06 -14.45
C ASP A 74 32.12 -3.80 -14.45
#